data_AF-A0A9J6GLQ8-F1
#
_entry.id   AF-A0A9J6GLQ8-F1
#
_cell.length_a   1.000
_cell.length_b   1.000
_cell.length_c   1.000
_cell.angle_alpha   90.00
_cell.angle_beta   90.00
_cell.angle_gamma   90.00
#
_symmetry.space_group_name_H-M   'P 1'
#
loop_
_entity.id
_entity.type
_entity.pdbx_description
1 polymer ?
#
loop_
_entity_poly.entity_id
_entity_poly.type
_entity_poly.pdbx_seq_one_letter_code
_entity_poly.pdbx_strand_id
1 'polypeptide(L)'
;MHDLEEAKINCQRLVSKLQASEQEQEKLQTELQAFNADSQQLSLNIEALEKQKQQLEVTEDSLRNNDAKVLVYTGIAILALMIAIFQLIAVVVKHTSQNIVAKFKEFLFLLKLK
;
A
#
# COMPACT_ATOMS: atom_id res chain seq x y z
N MET A 1 35.48 20.76 63.60
CA MET A 1 34.71 19.50 63.46
C MET A 1 33.38 19.71 62.73
N HIS A 2 32.69 20.85 62.89
CA HIS A 2 31.41 21.13 62.20
C HIS A 2 31.53 21.21 60.66
N ASP A 3 32.59 21.84 60.14
CA ASP A 3 32.78 22.03 58.68
C ASP A 3 33.07 20.70 57.94
N LEU A 4 33.68 19.74 58.64
CA LEU A 4 33.98 18.42 58.07
C LEU A 4 32.70 17.59 57.89
N GLU A 5 31.76 17.70 58.82
CA GLU A 5 30.48 16.99 58.74
C GLU A 5 29.58 17.61 57.66
N GLU A 6 29.60 18.93 57.51
CA GLU A 6 28.88 19.63 56.45
C GLU A 6 29.45 19.29 55.06
N ALA A 7 30.78 19.22 54.93
CA ALA A 7 31.44 18.75 53.71
C ALA A 7 31.05 17.30 53.36
N LYS A 8 30.94 16.43 54.36
CA LYS A 8 30.54 15.02 54.18
C LYS A 8 29.10 14.88 53.71
N ILE A 9 28.17 15.63 54.31
CA ILE A 9 26.76 15.68 53.90
C ILE A 9 26.64 16.19 52.46
N ASN A 10 27.39 17.23 52.10
CA ASN A 10 27.33 17.78 50.75
C ASN A 10 27.91 16.81 49.71
N CYS A 11 29.02 16.13 50.02
CA CYS A 11 29.57 15.06 49.18
C CYS A 11 28.55 13.94 48.96
N GLN A 12 27.88 13.50 50.02
CA GLN A 12 26.89 12.43 49.94
C GLN A 12 25.68 12.85 49.09
N ARG A 13 25.23 14.09 49.20
CA ARG A 13 24.18 14.66 48.35
C ARG A 13 24.60 14.73 46.88
N LEU A 14 25.84 15.12 46.59
CA LEU A 14 26.36 15.17 45.22
C LEU A 14 26.46 13.78 44.61
N VAL A 15 26.90 12.77 45.38
CA VAL A 15 26.96 11.38 44.94
C VAL A 15 25.55 10.87 44.59
N SER A 16 24.54 11.10 45.44
CA SER A 16 23.17 10.67 45.13
C SER A 16 22.59 11.35 43.89
N LYS A 17 22.93 12.63 43.66
CA LYS A 17 22.51 13.34 42.44
C LYS A 17 23.20 12.80 41.19
N LEU A 18 24.49 12.46 41.29
CA LEU A 18 25.24 11.87 40.19
C LEU A 18 24.64 10.51 39.81
N GLN A 19 24.37 9.65 40.81
CA GLN A 19 23.74 8.35 40.58
C GLN A 19 22.34 8.46 39.93
N ALA A 20 21.52 9.43 40.35
CA ALA A 20 20.22 9.67 39.74
C ALA A 20 20.36 10.13 38.28
N SER A 21 21.32 11.01 37.99
CA SER A 21 21.61 11.48 36.64
C SER A 21 22.14 10.36 35.73
N GLU A 22 22.98 9.46 36.26
CA GLU A 22 23.50 8.31 35.53
C GLU A 22 22.37 7.33 35.16
N GLN A 23 21.45 7.05 36.10
CA GLN A 23 20.28 6.22 35.83
C GLN A 23 19.33 6.82 34.80
N GLU A 24 19.11 8.14 34.86
CA GLU A 24 18.29 8.84 33.87
C GLU A 24 18.93 8.79 32.48
N GLN A 25 20.26 8.96 32.41
CA GLN A 25 21.00 8.86 31.16
C GLN A 25 20.93 7.45 30.56
N GLU A 26 21.07 6.40 31.36
CA GLU A 26 20.96 5.01 30.91
C GLU A 26 19.55 4.69 30.40
N LYS A 27 18.52 5.21 31.08
CA LYS A 27 17.13 5.08 30.66
C LYS A 27 16.88 5.76 29.31
N LEU A 28 17.32 7.01 29.15
CA LEU A 28 17.20 7.76 27.89
C LEU A 28 17.96 7.06 26.75
N GLN A 29 19.12 6.49 27.02
CA GLN A 29 19.89 5.75 26.03
C GLN A 29 19.15 4.48 25.55
N THR A 30 18.48 3.79 26.47
CA THR A 30 17.65 2.62 26.16
C THR A 30 16.43 3.01 25.31
N GLU A 31 15.73 4.08 25.69
CA GLU A 31 14.59 4.61 24.94
C GLU A 31 15.01 5.04 23.52
N LEU A 32 16.18 5.67 23.37
CA LEU A 32 16.70 6.10 22.07
C LEU A 32 17.09 4.90 21.17
N GLN A 33 17.61 3.83 21.76
CA GLN A 33 17.86 2.58 21.02
C GLN A 33 16.57 1.94 20.53
N ALA A 34 15.55 1.85 21.39
CA ALA A 34 14.25 1.32 21.01
C ALA A 34 13.60 2.16 19.91
N PHE A 35 13.63 3.49 20.05
CA PHE A 35 13.11 4.41 19.03
C PHE A 35 13.83 4.26 17.68
N ASN A 36 15.16 4.11 17.68
CA ASN A 36 15.92 3.90 16.45
C ASN A 36 15.57 2.55 15.79
N ALA A 37 15.38 1.49 16.56
CA ALA A 37 14.95 0.20 16.03
C ALA A 37 13.56 0.29 15.38
N ASP A 38 12.61 0.95 16.05
CA ASP A 38 11.27 1.19 15.52
C ASP A 38 11.30 2.05 14.25
N SER A 39 12.15 3.07 14.22
CA SER A 39 12.32 3.94 13.05
C SER A 39 12.86 3.15 11.85
N GLN A 40 13.86 2.29 12.04
CA GLN A 40 14.39 1.42 11.00
C GLN A 40 13.34 0.44 10.48
N GLN A 41 12.57 -0.17 11.39
CA GLN A 41 11.48 -1.07 11.02
C GLN A 41 10.41 -0.36 10.20
N LEU A 42 10.05 0.88 10.58
CA LEU A 42 9.08 1.67 9.84
C LEU A 42 9.59 2.03 8.44
N SER A 43 10.88 2.37 8.30
CA SER A 43 11.49 2.62 6.99
C SER A 43 11.42 1.39 6.07
N LEU A 44 11.70 0.20 6.59
CA LEU A 44 11.59 -1.05 5.82
C LEU A 44 10.14 -1.32 5.38
N ASN A 45 9.17 -1.05 6.27
CA ASN A 45 7.76 -1.21 5.95
C ASN A 45 7.30 -0.23 4.87
N ILE A 46 7.77 1.02 4.90
CA ILE A 46 7.48 2.02 3.87
C ILE A 46 8.02 1.53 2.51
N GLU A 47 9.27 1.07 2.45
CA GLU A 47 9.86 0.58 1.20
C GLU A 47 9.09 -0.63 0.65
N ALA A 48 8.66 -1.55 1.52
CA ALA A 48 7.85 -2.70 1.13
C ALA A 48 6.49 -2.29 0.57
N LEU A 49 5.81 -1.34 1.24
CA LEU A 49 4.50 -0.84 0.81
C LEU A 49 4.61 -0.04 -0.50
N GLU A 50 5.69 0.72 -0.71
CA GLU A 50 5.94 1.41 -1.98
C GLU A 50 6.11 0.43 -3.14
N LYS A 51 6.86 -0.66 -2.94
CA LYS A 51 6.97 -1.73 -3.95
C LYS A 51 5.63 -2.40 -4.24
N GLN A 52 4.84 -2.67 -3.20
CA GLN A 52 3.52 -3.25 -3.37
C GLN A 52 2.58 -2.29 -4.12
N LYS A 53 2.63 -1.00 -3.79
CA LYS A 53 1.89 0.04 -4.51
C LYS A 53 2.28 0.05 -5.98
N GLN A 54 3.57 0.09 -6.32
CA GLN A 54 4.04 0.08 -7.71
C GLN A 54 3.57 -1.16 -8.49
N GLN A 55 3.49 -2.32 -7.86
CA GLN A 55 3.00 -3.55 -8.51
C GLN A 55 1.49 -3.51 -8.79
N LEU A 56 0.72 -2.91 -7.88
CA LEU A 56 -0.72 -2.76 -7.96
C LEU A 56 -1.15 -1.56 -8.80
N GLU A 57 -0.29 -0.56 -8.95
CA GLU A 57 -0.57 0.63 -9.74
C GLU A 57 -0.72 0.24 -11.22
N VAL A 58 -1.88 0.61 -11.77
CA VAL A 58 -2.21 0.41 -13.17
C VAL A 58 -1.83 1.68 -13.90
N THR A 59 -0.56 1.79 -14.25
CA THR A 59 -0.03 2.82 -15.16
C THR A 59 -0.02 2.32 -16.60
N GLU A 60 0.03 3.23 -17.57
CA GLU A 60 0.13 2.88 -18.99
C GLU A 60 1.32 1.95 -19.27
N ASP A 61 2.48 2.21 -18.66
CA ASP A 61 3.67 1.36 -18.78
C ASP A 61 3.49 -0.03 -18.14
N SER A 62 2.77 -0.12 -17.01
CA SER A 62 2.41 -1.39 -16.33
C SER A 62 1.47 -2.25 -17.17
N LEU A 63 0.67 -1.62 -18.04
CA LEU A 63 -0.21 -2.29 -19.00
C LEU A 63 0.50 -2.66 -20.31
N ARG A 64 1.40 -1.81 -20.82
CA ARG A 64 2.07 -2.02 -22.12
C ARG A 64 2.86 -3.32 -22.23
N ASN A 65 3.37 -3.86 -21.12
CA ASN A 65 4.18 -5.08 -21.08
C ASN A 65 3.49 -6.28 -20.39
N ASN A 66 2.17 -6.20 -20.13
CA ASN A 66 1.45 -7.26 -19.45
C ASN A 66 0.07 -7.52 -20.07
N ASP A 67 0.07 -8.35 -21.12
CA ASP A 67 -1.14 -8.75 -21.87
C ASP A 67 -2.24 -9.32 -20.98
N ALA A 68 -1.89 -10.05 -19.91
CA ALA A 68 -2.85 -10.58 -18.95
C ALA A 68 -3.54 -9.47 -18.15
N LYS A 69 -2.79 -8.47 -17.66
CA LYS A 69 -3.38 -7.29 -17.02
C LYS A 69 -4.24 -6.50 -18.00
N VAL A 70 -3.83 -6.35 -19.26
CA VAL A 70 -4.62 -5.68 -20.30
C VAL A 70 -5.92 -6.42 -20.58
N LEU A 71 -5.89 -7.75 -20.71
CA LEU A 71 -7.08 -8.58 -20.93
C LEU A 71 -8.10 -8.45 -19.80
N VAL A 72 -7.64 -8.44 -18.55
CA VAL A 72 -8.49 -8.26 -17.36
C VAL A 72 -9.06 -6.85 -17.31
N TYR A 73 -8.25 -5.82 -17.54
CA TYR A 73 -8.65 -4.42 -17.39
C TYR A 73 -9.55 -3.92 -18.53
N THR A 74 -9.28 -4.34 -19.76
CA THR A 74 -10.05 -3.95 -20.95
C THR A 74 -11.34 -4.77 -21.11
N GLY A 75 -11.47 -5.89 -20.40
CA GLY A 75 -12.61 -6.79 -20.53
C GLY A 75 -12.79 -7.38 -21.93
N ILE A 76 -11.76 -7.31 -22.81
CA ILE A 76 -11.85 -7.77 -24.21
C ILE A 76 -12.25 -9.24 -24.30
N ALA A 77 -11.78 -10.09 -23.38
CA ALA A 77 -12.16 -11.50 -23.33
C ALA A 77 -13.64 -11.69 -23.00
N ILE A 78 -14.17 -10.90 -22.04
CA ILE A 78 -15.59 -10.92 -21.67
C ILE A 78 -16.46 -10.43 -22.82
N LEU A 79 -16.00 -9.39 -23.53
CA LEU A 79 -16.66 -8.88 -24.71
C LEU A 79 -16.71 -9.92 -25.84
N ALA A 80 -15.61 -10.64 -26.08
CA ALA A 80 -15.57 -11.71 -27.07
C ALA A 80 -16.54 -12.86 -26.72
N LEU A 81 -16.58 -13.26 -25.44
CA LEU A 81 -17.55 -14.24 -24.93
C LEU A 81 -18.99 -13.77 -25.12
N MET A 82 -19.28 -12.51 -24.78
CA MET A 82 -20.60 -11.92 -25.02
C MET A 82 -20.96 -11.99 -26.50
N ILE A 83 -20.08 -11.57 -27.41
CA ILE A 83 -20.34 -11.60 -28.86
C ILE A 83 -20.61 -13.03 -29.33
N ALA A 84 -19.84 -14.02 -28.88
CA ALA A 84 -20.03 -15.42 -29.24
C ALA A 84 -21.40 -15.95 -28.78
N ILE A 85 -21.78 -15.66 -27.53
CA ILE A 85 -23.11 -16.01 -26.99
C ILE A 85 -24.21 -15.30 -27.80
N PHE A 86 -24.02 -14.02 -28.12
CA PHE A 86 -24.96 -13.25 -28.94
C PHE A 86 -25.14 -13.84 -30.34
N GLN A 87 -24.05 -14.28 -30.99
CA GLN A 87 -24.13 -14.93 -32.30
C GLN A 87 -24.86 -16.28 -32.23
N LEU A 88 -24.63 -17.05 -31.16
CA LEU A 88 -25.32 -18.33 -30.95
C LEU A 88 -26.84 -18.15 -30.79
N ILE A 89 -27.26 -17.17 -30.00
CA ILE A 89 -28.68 -16.88 -29.76
C ILE A 89 -29.35 -16.26 -30.99
N ALA A 90 -28.62 -15.46 -31.78
CA ALA A 90 -29.16 -14.79 -32.96
C ALA A 90 -29.69 -15.74 -34.04
N VAL A 91 -29.16 -16.96 -34.14
CA VAL A 91 -29.64 -17.98 -35.09
C VAL A 91 -31.06 -18.47 -34.74
N VAL A 92 -31.41 -18.45 -33.45
CA VAL A 92 -32.67 -18.97 -32.92
C VAL A 92 -33.73 -17.87 -32.75
N VAL A 93 -33.30 -16.63 -32.58
CA VAL A 93 -34.16 -15.51 -32.21
C VAL A 93 -34.47 -14.63 -33.43
N LYS A 94 -35.73 -14.59 -33.87
CA LYS A 94 -36.18 -13.77 -35.00
C LYS A 94 -35.96 -12.27 -34.75
N HIS A 95 -35.24 -11.61 -35.65
CA HIS A 95 -35.01 -10.16 -35.59
C HIS A 95 -36.32 -9.39 -35.83
N THR A 96 -36.93 -8.89 -34.76
CA THR A 96 -38.08 -7.97 -34.77
C THR A 96 -37.66 -6.64 -34.14
N SER A 97 -38.48 -5.58 -34.27
CA SER A 97 -38.21 -4.26 -33.65
C SER A 97 -38.17 -4.29 -32.11
N GLN A 98 -38.71 -5.35 -31.50
CA GLN A 98 -38.56 -5.64 -30.07
C GLN A 98 -37.25 -6.38 -29.73
N ASN A 99 -36.50 -6.83 -30.75
CA ASN A 99 -35.26 -7.56 -30.62
C ASN A 99 -34.06 -6.64 -30.83
N ILE A 100 -33.37 -6.35 -29.74
CA ILE A 100 -32.37 -5.27 -29.62
C ILE A 100 -31.04 -5.65 -30.30
N VAL A 101 -30.95 -6.82 -30.94
CA VAL A 101 -29.71 -7.43 -31.46
C VAL A 101 -28.94 -6.50 -32.42
N ALA A 102 -29.61 -5.77 -33.30
CA ALA A 102 -28.95 -4.82 -34.20
C ALA A 102 -28.38 -3.61 -33.44
N LYS A 103 -29.17 -3.00 -32.55
CA LYS A 103 -28.75 -1.85 -31.72
C LYS A 103 -27.63 -2.20 -30.74
N PHE A 104 -27.63 -3.43 -30.21
CA PHE A 104 -26.58 -3.91 -29.32
C PHE A 104 -25.25 -4.10 -30.06
N LYS A 105 -25.26 -4.61 -31.30
CA LYS A 105 -24.05 -4.71 -32.14
C LYS A 105 -23.49 -3.32 -32.48
N GLU A 106 -24.35 -2.37 -32.82
CA GLU A 106 -23.94 -0.97 -33.05
C GLU A 106 -23.34 -0.33 -31.79
N PHE A 107 -23.95 -0.56 -30.62
CA PHE A 107 -23.41 -0.11 -29.33
C PHE A 107 -22.04 -0.71 -29.01
N LEU A 108 -21.85 -2.02 -29.23
CA LEU A 108 -20.56 -2.68 -29.04
C LEU A 108 -19.48 -2.18 -30.01
N PHE A 109 -19.86 -1.83 -31.24
CA PHE A 109 -18.95 -1.24 -32.22
C PHE A 109 -18.48 0.15 -31.77
N LEU A 110 -19.38 0.96 -31.19
CA LEU A 110 -19.04 2.26 -30.61
C LEU A 110 -18.10 2.15 -29.39
N LEU A 111 -18.22 1.09 -28.59
CA LEU A 111 -17.30 0.82 -27.47
C LEU A 111 -15.89 0.40 -27.92
N LYS A 112 -15.75 -0.19 -29.11
CA LYS A 112 -14.47 -0.64 -29.69
C LYS A 112 -13.66 0.48 -30.37
N LEU A 113 -14.27 1.65 -30.60
CA LEU A 113 -13.71 2.79 -31.32
C LEU A 113 -13.14 3.89 -30.42
N LYS A 114 -13.17 3.71 -29.10
CA LYS A 114 -12.50 4.59 -28.13
C LYS A 114 -11.18 4.00 -27.68
#